data_AF-A0A914WEY8-F1
#
_entry.id   AF-A0A914WEY8-F1
#
_cell.length_a   1.000
_cell.length_b   1.000
_cell.length_c   1.000
_cell.angle_alpha   90.00
_cell.angle_beta   90.00
_cell.angle_gamma   90.00
#
_symmetry.space_group_name_H-M   'P 1'
#
loop_
_entity.id
_entity.type
_entity.pdbx_description
1 polymer ?
#
loop_
_entity_poly.entity_id
_entity_poly.type
_entity_poly.pdbx_seq_one_letter_code
_entity_poly.pdbx_strand_id
1 'polypeptide(L)'
;MRFNVFRFCKFGKQGGTVESSDDTTNKRAPLEALKVLKLDLCYGSLTHIVHRFLDATGVQLKILSLNQICEDLSLLDLYQLIAPLHRRNISLHLGLLQKSTPGKKKRREELLPIPPTLFRSVLWKLEASFLDDEELLDALLSSGVYSFANEFKFVQCSGCNLTQNGQMVGGLAYSDQVCTDGSCSVISGGVGAGLRAGYTLAHEIGHAINMKHDGDTRYAETSHCDPNCCMMTPYGASSTAAEWSVCSKMRYHEKLVGMMVDDSNCLESLDAVTPPKEMPGQEKPDEGQCMDQLGSCGRHYISDDSDCTKLYCTNTNGETATVFEIIRLDGSHCGPNKICEMGICVESPVTLPIVDGGWSGWNSNPEDICGGSNCSVCTVNDQVSARVEVRRCDNPYPLNGGAPCPGLNVRGIFCANCSNTGSLIDVDSHETNQCSAKYPGSIVTATTDCTFVCSLDGVFQGRLWLPAGTLCSDNGRCINGQCLHTLCADLNVYVGAVSDCPTDTVVDCRYSPWSQLVAAAVHKRARVR
;
A
#
# COMPACT_ATOMS: atom_id res chain seq x y z
N MET A 1 -17.83 13.63 -19.82
CA MET A 1 -18.50 12.65 -20.71
C MET A 1 -18.90 11.43 -19.88
N ARG A 2 -20.18 11.03 -19.87
CA ARG A 2 -20.60 9.79 -19.18
C ARG A 2 -20.11 8.59 -19.99
N PHE A 3 -19.19 7.80 -19.44
CA PHE A 3 -18.73 6.55 -20.06
C PHE A 3 -19.70 5.44 -19.66
N ASN A 4 -20.42 4.88 -20.63
CA ASN A 4 -21.19 3.65 -20.39
C ASN A 4 -20.20 2.49 -20.24
N VAL A 5 -19.89 2.10 -19.00
CA VAL A 5 -19.02 0.98 -18.67
C VAL A 5 -19.88 -0.26 -18.42
N PHE A 6 -19.70 -1.30 -19.23
CA PHE A 6 -20.32 -2.60 -18.99
C PHE A 6 -19.27 -3.57 -18.43
N ARG A 7 -19.54 -4.13 -17.24
CA ARG A 7 -18.71 -5.16 -16.59
C ARG A 7 -19.30 -6.55 -16.83
N PHE A 8 -18.48 -7.51 -17.23
CA PHE A 8 -18.86 -8.93 -17.29
C PHE A 8 -17.92 -9.77 -16.42
N CYS A 9 -18.52 -10.79 -15.77
CA CYS A 9 -17.95 -11.89 -14.97
C CYS A 9 -17.52 -11.63 -13.50
N LYS A 10 -18.47 -11.94 -12.60
CA LYS A 10 -18.28 -12.86 -11.45
C LYS A 10 -19.61 -13.60 -11.23
N PHE A 11 -19.74 -14.84 -11.72
CA PHE A 11 -20.86 -15.73 -11.35
C PHE A 11 -20.34 -16.87 -10.49
N GLY A 12 -20.67 -16.82 -9.20
CA GLY A 12 -20.71 -18.00 -8.35
C GLY A 12 -21.84 -18.92 -8.80
N LYS A 13 -21.67 -20.22 -8.61
CA LYS A 13 -22.67 -21.25 -8.95
C LYS A 13 -24.03 -20.94 -8.30
N GLN A 14 -24.95 -20.40 -9.09
CA GLN A 14 -26.37 -20.76 -9.23
C GLN A 14 -27.04 -19.66 -10.07
N GLY A 15 -27.94 -20.06 -10.99
CA GLY A 15 -28.54 -19.17 -11.98
C GLY A 15 -29.24 -17.95 -11.35
N GLY A 16 -28.98 -16.78 -11.91
CA GLY A 16 -29.58 -15.51 -11.51
C GLY A 16 -29.34 -14.44 -12.57
N THR A 17 -30.33 -13.57 -12.75
CA THR A 17 -30.52 -12.56 -13.79
C THR A 17 -29.53 -11.39 -13.79
N VAL A 18 -29.43 -10.72 -14.94
CA VAL A 18 -28.60 -9.54 -15.24
C VAL A 18 -29.12 -8.31 -14.48
N GLU A 19 -28.28 -7.66 -13.66
CA GLU A 19 -28.55 -6.34 -13.06
C GLU A 19 -27.47 -5.31 -13.45
N SER A 20 -27.92 -4.10 -13.82
CA SER A 20 -27.08 -2.93 -14.09
C SER A 20 -26.88 -2.13 -12.81
N SER A 21 -25.64 -1.79 -12.47
CA SER A 21 -25.36 -0.83 -11.39
C SER A 21 -25.50 0.60 -11.91
N ASP A 22 -26.74 1.07 -12.04
CA ASP A 22 -27.06 2.50 -11.96
C ASP A 22 -28.52 2.61 -11.49
N ASP A 23 -28.69 2.92 -10.21
CA ASP A 23 -29.99 3.20 -9.62
C ASP A 23 -30.44 4.58 -10.11
N THR A 24 -31.11 4.59 -11.27
CA THR A 24 -32.27 5.42 -11.64
C THR A 24 -32.41 5.43 -13.17
N THR A 25 -33.52 4.88 -13.67
CA THR A 25 -33.95 4.76 -15.08
C THR A 25 -33.41 3.55 -15.86
N ASN A 26 -34.27 2.51 -15.92
CA ASN A 26 -34.11 1.27 -16.66
C ASN A 26 -34.16 1.50 -18.21
N LYS A 27 -33.13 2.14 -18.79
CA LYS A 27 -32.93 2.24 -20.24
C LYS A 27 -31.82 1.27 -20.65
N ARG A 28 -32.17 0.15 -21.32
CA ARG A 28 -31.19 -0.70 -22.01
C ARG A 28 -30.48 0.12 -23.09
N ALA A 29 -29.20 0.44 -22.87
CA ALA A 29 -28.38 1.06 -23.89
C ALA A 29 -28.06 0.03 -25.00
N PRO A 30 -28.15 0.41 -26.29
CA PRO A 30 -27.73 -0.46 -27.38
C PRO A 30 -26.22 -0.74 -27.31
N LEU A 31 -25.81 -1.99 -27.54
CA LEU A 31 -24.39 -2.40 -27.52
C LEU A 31 -23.58 -1.65 -28.59
N GLU A 32 -24.20 -1.12 -29.64
CA GLU A 32 -23.50 -0.32 -30.66
C GLU A 32 -22.95 1.01 -30.12
N ALA A 33 -23.45 1.51 -29.00
CA ALA A 33 -22.99 2.75 -28.36
C ALA A 33 -21.91 2.51 -27.28
N LEU A 34 -21.48 1.26 -27.08
CA LEU A 34 -20.49 0.90 -26.06
C LEU A 34 -19.11 1.46 -26.42
N LYS A 35 -18.48 2.18 -25.50
CA LYS A 35 -17.12 2.76 -25.68
C LYS A 35 -16.02 1.96 -24.99
N VAL A 36 -16.36 1.32 -23.87
CA VAL A 36 -15.43 0.56 -23.04
C VAL A 36 -16.08 -0.77 -22.69
N LEU A 37 -15.41 -1.88 -23.01
CA LEU A 37 -15.77 -3.22 -22.57
C LEU A 37 -14.77 -3.69 -21.53
N LYS A 38 -15.24 -4.01 -20.32
CA LYS A 38 -14.40 -4.56 -19.25
C LYS A 38 -14.78 -6.01 -18.95
N LEU A 39 -13.80 -6.89 -19.06
CA LEU A 39 -13.91 -8.32 -18.77
C LEU A 39 -13.02 -8.65 -17.58
N ASP A 40 -13.63 -8.95 -16.44
CA ASP A 40 -12.94 -9.32 -15.21
C ASP A 40 -13.07 -10.83 -15.01
N LEU A 41 -11.96 -11.57 -14.86
CA LEU A 41 -11.94 -12.98 -14.40
C LEU A 41 -12.94 -13.90 -15.14
N CYS A 42 -12.97 -13.83 -16.47
CA CYS A 42 -13.91 -14.60 -17.29
C CYS A 42 -13.52 -16.08 -17.37
N TYR A 43 -14.48 -16.98 -17.16
CA TYR A 43 -14.31 -18.42 -17.38
C TYR A 43 -14.72 -18.79 -18.82
N GLY A 44 -13.87 -19.51 -19.54
CA GLY A 44 -14.11 -19.98 -20.92
C GLY A 44 -13.11 -19.43 -21.94
N SER A 45 -13.36 -19.68 -23.23
CA SER A 45 -12.46 -19.19 -24.30
C SER A 45 -12.56 -17.68 -24.43
N LEU A 46 -11.50 -16.99 -24.00
CA LEU A 46 -11.35 -15.53 -24.11
C LEU A 46 -11.57 -15.05 -25.55
N THR A 47 -10.95 -15.74 -26.51
CA THR A 47 -11.06 -15.45 -27.94
C THR A 47 -12.51 -15.45 -28.39
N HIS A 48 -13.26 -16.49 -28.05
CA HIS A 48 -14.68 -16.61 -28.42
C HIS A 48 -15.55 -15.51 -27.80
N ILE A 49 -15.33 -15.20 -26.52
CA ILE A 49 -16.07 -14.15 -25.80
C ILE A 49 -15.82 -12.79 -26.45
N VAL A 50 -14.56 -12.42 -26.67
CA VAL A 50 -14.20 -11.12 -27.24
C VAL A 50 -14.71 -10.99 -28.66
N HIS A 51 -14.59 -12.02 -29.51
CA HIS A 51 -15.13 -11.98 -30.87
C HIS A 51 -16.65 -11.75 -30.89
N ARG A 52 -17.40 -12.43 -30.04
CA ARG A 52 -18.86 -12.20 -29.91
C ARG A 52 -19.21 -10.76 -29.55
N PHE A 53 -18.44 -10.14 -28.67
CA PHE A 53 -18.65 -8.74 -28.32
C PHE A 53 -18.19 -7.79 -29.43
N LEU A 54 -17.10 -8.09 -30.12
CA LEU A 54 -16.68 -7.30 -31.28
C LEU A 54 -17.76 -7.35 -32.37
N ASP A 55 -18.35 -8.51 -32.66
CA ASP A 55 -19.43 -8.64 -33.64
C ASP A 55 -20.70 -7.88 -33.21
N ALA A 56 -20.99 -7.84 -31.91
CA ALA A 56 -22.16 -7.18 -31.34
C ALA A 56 -21.97 -5.67 -31.06
N THR A 57 -20.74 -5.15 -31.16
CA THR A 57 -20.41 -3.75 -30.85
C THR A 57 -20.07 -2.99 -32.13
N GLY A 58 -20.63 -1.79 -32.27
CA GLY A 58 -20.35 -0.88 -33.39
C GLY A 58 -18.98 -0.21 -33.28
N VAL A 59 -18.63 0.61 -34.27
CA VAL A 59 -17.34 1.34 -34.38
C VAL A 59 -17.01 2.29 -33.19
N GLN A 60 -17.94 2.42 -32.25
CA GLN A 60 -17.81 3.25 -31.04
C GLN A 60 -16.95 2.61 -29.95
N LEU A 61 -16.76 1.30 -29.95
CA LEU A 61 -15.89 0.63 -28.97
C LEU A 61 -14.44 1.10 -29.19
N LYS A 62 -13.82 1.65 -28.14
CA LYS A 62 -12.45 2.17 -28.17
C LYS A 62 -11.51 1.47 -27.20
N ILE A 63 -12.03 0.91 -26.12
CA ILE A 63 -11.21 0.28 -25.09
C ILE A 63 -11.76 -1.12 -24.78
N LEU A 64 -10.89 -2.11 -24.83
CA LEU A 64 -11.09 -3.44 -24.26
C LEU A 64 -10.18 -3.58 -23.04
N SER A 65 -10.78 -3.72 -21.85
CA SER A 65 -10.07 -4.00 -20.61
C SER A 65 -10.23 -5.47 -20.24
N LEU A 66 -9.13 -6.21 -20.16
CA LEU A 66 -9.08 -7.64 -19.86
C LEU A 66 -8.28 -7.85 -18.58
N ASN A 67 -8.93 -8.33 -17.51
CA ASN A 67 -8.25 -8.71 -16.27
C ASN A 67 -8.27 -10.24 -16.14
N GLN A 68 -7.10 -10.87 -16.22
CA GLN A 68 -6.93 -12.31 -16.27
C GLN A 68 -5.98 -12.83 -15.19
N ILE A 69 -6.22 -14.07 -14.76
CA ILE A 69 -5.32 -14.77 -13.84
C ILE A 69 -4.15 -15.34 -14.64
N CYS A 70 -2.91 -15.08 -14.23
CA CYS A 70 -1.69 -15.44 -14.99
C CYS A 70 -1.60 -16.94 -15.29
N GLU A 71 -2.03 -17.80 -14.37
CA GLU A 71 -2.03 -19.25 -14.56
C GLU A 71 -3.09 -19.72 -15.57
N ASP A 72 -4.15 -18.93 -15.76
CA ASP A 72 -5.25 -19.23 -16.69
C ASP A 72 -5.07 -18.46 -18.02
N LEU A 73 -4.00 -17.66 -18.15
CA LEU A 73 -3.72 -16.87 -19.35
C LEU A 73 -3.06 -17.72 -20.43
N SER A 74 -3.75 -17.88 -21.55
CA SER A 74 -3.17 -18.32 -22.82
C SER A 74 -2.69 -17.09 -23.61
N LEU A 75 -1.37 -16.84 -23.62
CA LEU A 75 -0.78 -15.74 -24.41
C LEU A 75 -1.11 -15.88 -25.90
N LEU A 76 -1.22 -17.10 -26.40
CA LEU A 76 -1.59 -17.35 -27.80
C LEU A 76 -3.02 -16.88 -28.10
N ASP A 77 -3.97 -17.12 -27.19
CA ASP A 77 -5.35 -16.64 -27.33
C ASP A 77 -5.41 -15.11 -27.26
N LEU A 78 -4.63 -14.51 -26.35
CA LEU A 78 -4.49 -13.06 -26.29
C LEU A 78 -3.95 -12.49 -27.61
N TYR A 79 -2.91 -13.09 -28.17
CA TYR A 79 -2.29 -12.63 -29.42
C TYR A 79 -3.22 -12.76 -30.63
N GLN A 80 -4.13 -13.74 -30.64
CA GLN A 80 -5.16 -13.86 -31.68
C GLN A 80 -6.13 -12.67 -31.70
N LEU A 81 -6.32 -11.98 -30.56
CA LEU A 81 -7.20 -10.81 -30.46
C LEU A 81 -6.59 -9.53 -31.02
N ILE A 82 -5.28 -9.48 -31.23
CA ILE A 82 -4.56 -8.24 -31.55
C ILE A 82 -4.88 -7.71 -32.93
N ALA A 83 -4.89 -8.57 -33.95
CA ALA A 83 -5.22 -8.15 -35.31
C ALA A 83 -6.67 -7.64 -35.45
N PRO A 84 -7.69 -8.27 -34.82
CA PRO A 84 -9.04 -7.71 -34.72
C PRO A 84 -9.10 -6.33 -34.04
N LEU A 85 -8.43 -6.16 -32.89
CA LEU A 85 -8.45 -4.90 -32.14
C LEU A 85 -7.75 -3.77 -32.92
N HIS A 86 -6.58 -4.06 -33.50
CA HIS A 86 -5.83 -3.12 -34.32
C HIS A 86 -6.67 -2.61 -35.51
N ARG A 87 -7.32 -3.53 -36.25
CA ARG A 87 -8.17 -3.18 -37.40
C ARG A 87 -9.33 -2.25 -37.04
N ARG A 88 -9.79 -2.28 -35.79
CA ARG A 88 -10.88 -1.43 -35.30
C ARG A 88 -10.39 -0.23 -34.49
N ASN A 89 -9.08 -0.03 -34.38
CA ASN A 89 -8.46 0.99 -33.54
C ASN A 89 -9.01 0.95 -32.09
N ILE A 90 -8.98 -0.25 -31.50
CA ILE A 90 -9.38 -0.50 -30.11
C ILE A 90 -8.11 -0.69 -29.27
N SER A 91 -7.97 0.10 -28.21
CA SER A 91 -6.91 -0.01 -27.23
C SER A 91 -7.17 -1.15 -26.25
N LEU A 92 -6.13 -1.91 -25.94
CA LEU A 92 -6.14 -3.00 -24.95
C LEU A 92 -5.58 -2.50 -23.62
N HIS A 93 -6.37 -2.65 -22.55
CA HIS A 93 -5.92 -2.51 -21.17
C HIS A 93 -5.82 -3.91 -20.57
N LEU A 94 -4.61 -4.43 -20.40
CA LEU A 94 -4.38 -5.78 -19.90
C LEU A 94 -4.03 -5.75 -18.41
N GLY A 95 -4.83 -6.43 -17.59
CA GLY A 95 -4.54 -6.71 -16.19
C GLY A 95 -4.15 -8.17 -16.01
N LEU A 96 -3.01 -8.42 -15.39
CA LEU A 96 -2.46 -9.73 -15.06
C LEU A 96 -2.44 -9.90 -13.55
N LEU A 97 -3.17 -10.89 -13.05
CA LEU A 97 -3.26 -11.19 -11.63
C LEU A 97 -2.66 -12.57 -11.36
N GLN A 98 -1.56 -12.66 -10.63
CA GLN A 98 -1.08 -13.95 -10.15
C GLN A 98 -1.70 -14.26 -8.79
N LYS A 99 -2.06 -15.52 -8.55
CA LYS A 99 -2.50 -15.94 -7.21
C LYS A 99 -1.30 -15.96 -6.28
N SER A 100 -1.36 -15.21 -5.18
CA SER A 100 -0.31 -15.25 -4.16
C SER A 100 -0.14 -16.68 -3.62
N THR A 101 1.02 -17.28 -3.89
CA THR A 101 1.44 -18.56 -3.30
C THR A 101 2.82 -18.40 -2.68
N PRO A 102 2.91 -18.16 -1.35
CA PRO A 102 4.18 -17.96 -0.68
C PRO A 102 5.15 -19.13 -0.92
N GLY A 103 6.36 -18.82 -1.38
CA GLY A 103 7.48 -19.77 -1.42
C GLY A 103 7.56 -20.74 -2.60
N LYS A 104 6.73 -20.60 -3.64
CA LYS A 104 6.85 -21.39 -4.88
C LYS A 104 7.14 -20.50 -6.08
N LYS A 105 8.42 -20.27 -6.37
CA LYS A 105 8.84 -19.79 -7.70
C LYS A 105 8.47 -20.86 -8.73
N LYS A 106 7.40 -20.65 -9.50
CA LYS A 106 7.07 -21.48 -10.66
C LYS A 106 7.91 -20.99 -11.83
N ARG A 107 9.00 -21.68 -12.14
CA ARG A 107 9.67 -21.56 -13.44
C ARG A 107 8.77 -22.26 -14.47
N ARG A 108 8.53 -21.65 -15.65
CA ARG A 108 7.79 -22.35 -16.70
C ARG A 108 8.76 -23.32 -17.38
N GLU A 109 8.29 -24.54 -17.64
CA GLU A 109 9.09 -25.53 -18.39
C GLU A 109 9.05 -25.25 -19.91
N GLU A 110 8.06 -24.49 -20.38
CA GLU A 110 7.87 -24.14 -21.78
C GLU A 110 8.25 -22.67 -22.07
N LEU A 111 8.94 -22.47 -23.20
CA LEU A 111 9.27 -21.13 -23.69
C LEU A 111 7.99 -20.36 -24.01
N LEU A 112 7.88 -19.14 -23.50
CA LEU A 112 6.73 -18.30 -23.77
C LEU A 112 6.74 -17.78 -25.23
N PRO A 113 5.56 -17.68 -25.88
CA PRO A 113 5.48 -17.15 -27.23
C PRO A 113 5.79 -15.65 -27.26
N ILE A 114 6.61 -15.26 -28.22
CA ILE A 114 7.00 -13.85 -28.45
C ILE A 114 5.77 -13.04 -28.86
N PRO A 115 5.51 -11.86 -28.24
CA PRO A 115 4.44 -10.97 -28.65
C PRO A 115 4.52 -10.58 -30.14
N PRO A 116 3.40 -10.59 -30.88
CA PRO A 116 3.38 -10.13 -32.26
C PRO A 116 3.70 -8.62 -32.32
N THR A 117 4.33 -8.16 -33.41
CA THR A 117 4.71 -6.75 -33.58
C THR A 117 3.54 -5.77 -33.47
N LEU A 118 2.34 -6.19 -33.90
CA LEU A 118 1.12 -5.40 -33.79
C LEU A 118 0.66 -5.18 -32.34
N PHE A 119 1.11 -6.02 -31.39
CA PHE A 119 0.76 -5.89 -29.97
C PHE A 119 1.12 -4.51 -29.44
N ARG A 120 2.25 -3.95 -29.90
CA ARG A 120 2.75 -2.62 -29.54
C ARG A 120 1.77 -1.48 -29.89
N SER A 121 0.99 -1.64 -30.95
CA SER A 121 0.03 -0.63 -31.43
C SER A 121 -1.35 -0.71 -30.75
N VAL A 122 -1.58 -1.79 -30.00
CA VAL A 122 -2.88 -2.09 -29.40
C VAL A 122 -2.80 -1.96 -27.87
N LEU A 123 -1.71 -2.41 -27.25
CA LEU A 123 -1.54 -2.31 -25.81
C LEU A 123 -1.38 -0.84 -25.39
N TRP A 124 -2.34 -0.36 -24.60
CA TRP A 124 -2.32 0.99 -24.06
C TRP A 124 -1.90 1.03 -22.59
N LYS A 125 -2.39 0.05 -21.81
CA LYS A 125 -2.15 -0.08 -20.38
C LYS A 125 -1.83 -1.53 -20.02
N LEU A 126 -0.79 -1.72 -19.21
CA LEU A 126 -0.49 -3.00 -18.55
C LEU A 126 -0.52 -2.82 -17.03
N GLU A 127 -1.37 -3.59 -16.36
CA GLU A 127 -1.37 -3.71 -14.90
C GLU A 127 -0.98 -5.15 -14.53
N ALA A 128 0.03 -5.34 -13.69
CA ALA A 128 0.44 -6.66 -13.22
C ALA A 128 0.50 -6.68 -11.69
N SER A 129 -0.14 -7.68 -11.08
CA SER A 129 -0.24 -7.81 -9.63
C SER A 129 0.29 -9.16 -9.15
N PHE A 130 1.11 -9.16 -8.09
CA PHE A 130 1.72 -10.36 -7.48
C PHE A 130 2.57 -11.20 -8.44
N LEU A 131 3.11 -10.59 -9.50
CA LEU A 131 3.78 -11.32 -10.55
C LEU A 131 5.22 -11.71 -10.13
N ASP A 132 5.41 -12.98 -9.78
CA ASP A 132 6.71 -13.62 -9.51
C ASP A 132 7.24 -14.40 -10.74
N ASP A 133 6.44 -14.47 -11.82
CA ASP A 133 6.79 -15.13 -13.08
C ASP A 133 7.71 -14.21 -13.93
N GLU A 134 9.00 -14.23 -13.59
CA GLU A 134 10.06 -13.44 -14.25
C GLU A 134 10.10 -13.69 -15.77
N GLU A 135 9.86 -14.92 -16.24
CA GLU A 135 9.88 -15.28 -17.66
C GLU A 135 8.69 -14.66 -18.42
N LEU A 136 7.49 -14.64 -17.81
CA LEU A 136 6.33 -13.96 -18.38
C LEU A 136 6.52 -12.46 -18.45
N LEU A 137 7.08 -11.87 -17.40
CA LEU A 137 7.37 -10.46 -17.37
C LEU A 137 8.42 -10.10 -18.44
N ASP A 138 9.49 -10.87 -18.55
CA ASP A 138 10.54 -10.66 -19.56
C ASP A 138 9.99 -10.83 -20.99
N ALA A 139 9.19 -11.86 -21.26
CA ALA A 139 8.57 -12.05 -22.57
C ALA A 139 7.68 -10.87 -23.00
N LEU A 140 6.92 -10.29 -22.05
CA LEU A 140 6.08 -9.13 -22.31
C LEU A 140 6.89 -7.84 -22.43
N LEU A 141 7.88 -7.62 -21.56
CA LEU A 141 8.68 -6.40 -21.54
C LEU A 141 9.73 -6.39 -22.65
N SER A 142 10.59 -7.41 -22.77
CA SER A 142 11.70 -7.47 -23.73
C SER A 142 11.28 -7.51 -25.20
N SER A 143 9.99 -7.70 -25.47
CA SER A 143 9.40 -7.61 -26.81
C SER A 143 9.35 -6.19 -27.40
N GLY A 144 9.82 -5.17 -26.69
CA GLY A 144 9.78 -3.76 -27.12
C GLY A 144 8.36 -3.17 -27.18
N VAL A 145 7.43 -3.81 -26.48
CA VAL A 145 6.02 -3.41 -26.39
C VAL A 145 5.82 -2.16 -25.53
N TYR A 146 6.73 -1.90 -24.60
CA TYR A 146 6.65 -0.76 -23.69
C TYR A 146 6.93 0.60 -24.33
N SER A 147 7.60 0.65 -25.48
CA SER A 147 7.94 1.93 -26.12
C SER A 147 6.73 2.70 -26.67
N PHE A 148 5.52 2.12 -26.61
CA PHE A 148 4.30 2.72 -27.16
C PHE A 148 3.10 2.67 -26.19
N ALA A 149 3.20 1.93 -25.09
CA ALA A 149 2.13 1.91 -24.09
C ALA A 149 2.27 3.12 -23.16
N ASN A 150 1.14 3.69 -22.74
CA ASN A 150 1.12 4.96 -22.00
C ASN A 150 1.12 4.77 -20.49
N GLU A 151 0.79 3.57 -20.00
CA GLU A 151 0.74 3.30 -18.57
C GLU A 151 1.17 1.87 -18.24
N PHE A 152 2.15 1.74 -17.34
CA PHE A 152 2.55 0.49 -16.70
C PHE A 152 2.35 0.60 -15.20
N LYS A 153 1.64 -0.37 -14.62
CA LYS A 153 1.40 -0.43 -13.19
C LYS A 153 1.73 -1.82 -12.66
N PHE A 154 2.68 -1.89 -11.73
CA PHE A 154 3.03 -3.11 -11.03
C PHE A 154 2.57 -2.99 -9.57
N VAL A 155 1.87 -3.99 -9.07
CA VAL A 155 1.28 -3.99 -7.72
C VAL A 155 1.82 -5.19 -6.95
N GLN A 156 2.42 -4.93 -5.78
CA GLN A 156 2.96 -5.96 -4.89
C GLN A 156 3.95 -6.93 -5.58
N CYS A 157 4.89 -6.39 -6.36
CA CYS A 157 6.03 -7.13 -6.90
C CYS A 157 7.20 -7.11 -5.89
N SER A 158 8.08 -8.12 -5.96
CA SER A 158 9.33 -8.12 -5.19
C SER A 158 10.13 -6.85 -5.53
N GLY A 159 10.29 -5.94 -4.55
CA GLY A 159 11.00 -4.68 -4.75
C GLY A 159 12.50 -4.92 -5.00
N CYS A 160 13.08 -4.21 -5.96
CA CYS A 160 14.52 -4.16 -6.14
C CYS A 160 15.08 -3.02 -5.30
N ASN A 161 16.04 -3.31 -4.41
CA ASN A 161 16.81 -2.26 -3.77
C ASN A 161 17.68 -1.58 -4.84
N LEU A 162 17.53 -0.27 -5.01
CA LEU A 162 18.43 0.51 -5.83
C LEU A 162 19.75 0.64 -5.09
N THR A 163 20.83 0.15 -5.71
CA THR A 163 22.17 0.28 -5.15
C THR A 163 23.09 1.01 -6.10
N GLN A 164 23.80 2.02 -5.60
CA GLN A 164 24.88 2.69 -6.30
C GLN A 164 26.18 2.47 -5.51
N ASN A 165 27.21 1.91 -6.16
CA ASN A 165 28.49 1.56 -5.51
C ASN A 165 28.35 0.71 -4.24
N GLY A 166 27.35 -0.18 -4.18
CA GLY A 166 27.09 -1.04 -3.03
C GLY A 166 26.33 -0.38 -1.87
N GLN A 167 25.91 0.88 -2.00
CA GLN A 167 25.05 1.58 -1.04
C GLN A 167 23.63 1.70 -1.57
N MET A 168 22.63 1.55 -0.70
CA MET A 168 21.23 1.76 -1.07
C MET A 168 20.97 3.25 -1.31
N VAL A 169 20.24 3.56 -2.38
CA VAL A 169 19.85 4.93 -2.76
C VAL A 169 18.34 5.05 -2.92
N GLY A 170 17.80 6.24 -2.70
CA GLY A 170 16.37 6.52 -2.85
C GLY A 170 15.93 6.61 -4.30
N GLY A 171 16.81 7.07 -5.20
CA GLY A 171 16.53 7.25 -6.62
C GLY A 171 17.80 7.32 -7.46
N LEU A 172 17.62 7.27 -8.78
CA LEU A 172 18.66 7.44 -9.79
C LEU A 172 18.08 8.14 -11.01
N ALA A 173 18.80 9.11 -11.54
CA ALA A 173 18.49 9.76 -12.81
C ALA A 173 19.73 10.02 -13.65
N TYR A 174 19.54 10.06 -14.96
CA TYR A 174 20.57 10.60 -15.83
C TYR A 174 20.65 12.12 -15.69
N SER A 175 21.86 12.61 -15.43
CA SER A 175 22.11 14.06 -15.39
C SER A 175 21.98 14.70 -16.76
N ASP A 176 21.28 15.83 -16.83
CA ASP A 176 21.22 16.71 -18.02
C ASP A 176 20.63 16.03 -19.28
N GLN A 177 19.74 15.05 -19.07
CA GLN A 177 19.12 14.28 -20.15
C GLN A 177 17.63 14.59 -20.35
N VAL A 178 17.08 15.63 -19.72
CA VAL A 178 15.70 16.05 -20.02
C VAL A 178 15.58 16.35 -21.53
N CYS A 179 14.47 15.91 -22.13
CA CYS A 179 14.19 16.01 -23.57
C CYS A 179 15.14 15.22 -24.48
N THR A 180 15.89 14.25 -23.95
CA THR A 180 16.66 13.27 -24.75
C THR A 180 16.14 11.86 -24.51
N ASP A 181 16.66 10.87 -25.26
CA ASP A 181 16.38 9.44 -25.01
C ASP A 181 16.79 8.99 -23.60
N GLY A 182 17.65 9.76 -22.91
CA GLY A 182 18.07 9.51 -21.53
C GLY A 182 17.16 10.14 -20.47
N SER A 183 16.01 10.75 -20.84
CA SER A 183 15.08 11.43 -19.93
C SER A 183 14.30 10.44 -19.05
N CYS A 184 15.01 9.67 -18.22
CA CYS A 184 14.49 8.62 -17.37
C CYS A 184 15.04 8.75 -15.95
N SER A 185 14.17 8.51 -14.97
CA SER A 185 14.48 8.47 -13.55
C SER A 185 13.84 7.23 -12.92
N VAL A 186 14.52 6.62 -11.97
CA VAL A 186 14.05 5.47 -11.20
C VAL A 186 14.02 5.86 -9.74
N ILE A 187 12.87 5.68 -9.09
CA ILE A 187 12.66 6.03 -7.69
C ILE A 187 12.29 4.76 -6.94
N SER A 188 12.96 4.52 -5.81
CA SER A 188 12.58 3.48 -4.87
C SER A 188 11.35 3.94 -4.09
N GLY A 189 10.20 3.32 -4.37
CA GLY A 189 8.95 3.51 -3.64
C GLY A 189 8.62 2.28 -2.78
N GLY A 190 7.91 2.48 -1.67
CA GLY A 190 7.48 1.39 -0.78
C GLY A 190 7.38 1.80 0.68
N VAL A 191 7.07 0.84 1.55
CA VAL A 191 7.06 1.03 3.02
C VAL A 191 8.45 1.48 3.48
N GLY A 192 8.53 2.60 4.19
CA GLY A 192 9.78 3.23 4.62
C GLY A 192 10.28 4.35 3.69
N ALA A 193 9.92 4.35 2.41
CA ALA A 193 10.08 5.51 1.53
C ALA A 193 8.82 6.41 1.57
N GLY A 194 7.63 5.80 1.58
CA GLY A 194 6.33 6.44 1.78
C GLY A 194 6.20 7.78 1.05
N LEU A 195 5.91 8.83 1.81
CA LEU A 195 5.72 10.19 1.30
C LEU A 195 7.03 10.88 0.89
N ARG A 196 8.18 10.40 1.41
CA ARG A 196 9.50 10.91 1.01
C ARG A 196 9.84 10.60 -0.44
N ALA A 197 9.20 9.60 -1.04
CA ALA A 197 9.36 9.28 -2.45
C ALA A 197 9.01 10.48 -3.37
N GLY A 198 8.12 11.38 -2.95
CA GLY A 198 7.83 12.61 -3.69
C GLY A 198 9.02 13.58 -3.75
N TYR A 199 9.74 13.75 -2.64
CA TYR A 199 10.96 14.55 -2.59
C TYR A 199 12.08 13.91 -3.41
N THR A 200 12.24 12.59 -3.31
CA THR A 200 13.19 11.85 -4.16
C THR A 200 12.86 12.02 -5.64
N LEU A 201 11.58 11.92 -6.03
CA LEU A 201 11.16 12.17 -7.40
C LEU A 201 11.53 13.58 -7.87
N ALA A 202 11.27 14.61 -7.05
CA ALA A 202 11.65 15.97 -7.37
C ALA A 202 13.19 16.10 -7.53
N HIS A 203 13.96 15.52 -6.62
CA HIS A 203 15.43 15.48 -6.69
C HIS A 203 15.93 14.84 -8.00
N GLU A 204 15.41 13.67 -8.36
CA GLU A 204 15.80 12.96 -9.58
C GLU A 204 15.40 13.71 -10.86
N ILE A 205 14.26 14.42 -10.84
CA ILE A 205 13.89 15.35 -11.93
C ILE A 205 14.89 16.51 -12.00
N GLY A 206 15.34 17.02 -10.85
CA GLY A 206 16.38 18.05 -10.76
C GLY A 206 17.64 17.63 -11.53
N HIS A 207 18.12 16.39 -11.33
CA HIS A 207 19.22 15.83 -12.11
C HIS A 207 18.94 15.79 -13.61
N ALA A 208 17.75 15.32 -14.02
CA ALA A 208 17.37 15.31 -15.42
C ALA A 208 17.44 16.72 -16.06
N ILE A 209 17.07 17.76 -15.30
CA ILE A 209 17.13 19.17 -15.69
C ILE A 209 18.47 19.83 -15.25
N ASN A 210 19.56 19.06 -15.28
CA ASN A 210 20.94 19.54 -15.13
C ASN A 210 21.36 20.05 -13.73
N MET A 211 20.52 19.90 -12.71
CA MET A 211 20.92 20.22 -11.33
C MET A 211 21.90 19.18 -10.79
N LYS A 212 22.87 19.64 -10.00
CA LYS A 212 23.88 18.80 -9.34
C LYS A 212 23.70 18.87 -7.84
N HIS A 213 24.34 17.95 -7.11
CA HIS A 213 24.29 18.00 -5.66
C HIS A 213 24.89 19.30 -5.13
N ASP A 214 24.21 19.89 -4.15
CA ASP A 214 24.76 21.02 -3.40
C ASP A 214 26.01 20.58 -2.63
N GLY A 215 27.05 21.41 -2.63
CA GLY A 215 28.34 21.11 -2.00
C GLY A 215 29.21 20.07 -2.72
N ASP A 216 28.83 19.64 -3.93
CA ASP A 216 29.65 18.72 -4.73
C ASP A 216 30.95 19.41 -5.18
N THR A 217 32.07 18.99 -4.59
CA THR A 217 33.38 19.59 -4.82
C THR A 217 33.98 19.28 -6.19
N ARG A 218 33.35 18.40 -6.97
CA ARG A 218 33.76 18.12 -8.36
C ARG A 218 33.36 19.23 -9.32
N TYR A 219 32.40 20.08 -8.93
CA TYR A 219 31.86 21.17 -9.74
C TYR A 219 32.04 22.50 -9.02
N ALA A 220 32.74 23.45 -9.63
CA ALA A 220 32.99 24.75 -9.03
C ALA A 220 31.67 25.50 -8.74
N GLU A 221 30.67 25.28 -9.59
CA GLU A 221 29.36 25.93 -9.61
C GLU A 221 28.45 25.50 -8.45
N THR A 222 28.73 24.37 -7.80
CA THR A 222 27.94 23.85 -6.67
C THR A 222 28.74 23.67 -5.39
N SER A 223 30.07 23.66 -5.48
CA SER A 223 30.99 23.48 -4.34
C SER A 223 30.78 24.45 -3.16
N HIS A 224 30.24 25.65 -3.43
CA HIS A 224 29.98 26.67 -2.42
C HIS A 224 28.56 26.62 -1.81
N CYS A 225 27.67 25.77 -2.33
CA CYS A 225 26.35 25.57 -1.77
C CYS A 225 26.39 24.59 -0.59
N ASP A 226 25.52 24.78 0.40
CA ASP A 226 25.50 23.95 1.61
C ASP A 226 24.98 22.54 1.29
N PRO A 227 25.78 21.47 1.47
CA PRO A 227 25.34 20.10 1.21
C PRO A 227 24.23 19.63 2.16
N ASN A 228 24.00 20.30 3.29
CA ASN A 228 22.92 19.96 4.23
C ASN A 228 21.60 20.68 3.91
N CYS A 229 21.62 21.59 2.94
CA CYS A 229 20.42 22.31 2.53
C CYS A 229 19.77 21.67 1.31
N CYS A 230 18.45 21.90 1.24
CA CYS A 230 17.74 22.06 -0.01
C CYS A 230 17.50 20.73 -0.76
N MET A 231 16.68 20.79 -1.81
CA MET A 231 16.20 19.62 -2.55
C MET A 231 17.33 18.78 -3.13
N MET A 232 18.45 19.40 -3.54
CA MET A 232 19.60 18.71 -4.15
C MET A 232 20.69 18.31 -3.16
N THR A 233 20.38 18.20 -1.86
CA THR A 233 21.30 17.58 -0.88
C THR A 233 21.65 16.14 -1.28
N PRO A 234 22.93 15.71 -1.18
CA PRO A 234 23.31 14.32 -1.44
C PRO A 234 22.87 13.35 -0.33
N TYR A 235 22.31 13.85 0.79
CA TYR A 235 21.96 13.03 1.96
C TYR A 235 20.50 12.51 1.93
N GLY A 236 19.74 12.83 0.87
CA GLY A 236 18.36 12.41 0.68
C GLY A 236 17.32 13.36 1.29
N ALA A 237 16.05 12.97 1.20
CA ALA A 237 14.92 13.80 1.63
C ALA A 237 14.98 14.13 3.13
N SER A 238 15.07 15.43 3.45
CA SER A 238 15.07 15.99 4.80
C SER A 238 14.03 17.12 4.90
N SER A 239 13.85 17.71 6.09
CA SER A 239 12.99 18.90 6.24
C SER A 239 13.51 20.13 5.49
N THR A 240 14.80 20.19 5.14
CA THR A 240 15.37 21.26 4.31
C THR A 240 15.17 21.01 2.82
N ALA A 241 14.74 19.81 2.41
CA ALA A 241 14.51 19.44 1.02
C ALA A 241 13.21 20.01 0.43
N ALA A 242 12.57 20.99 1.06
CA ALA A 242 11.38 21.67 0.52
C ALA A 242 11.71 22.83 -0.45
N GLU A 243 12.97 23.27 -0.51
CA GLU A 243 13.38 24.41 -1.33
C GLU A 243 14.56 24.08 -2.26
N TRP A 244 14.66 24.81 -3.37
CA TRP A 244 15.81 24.73 -4.28
C TRP A 244 16.88 25.76 -3.91
N SER A 245 18.14 25.31 -3.86
CA SER A 245 19.29 26.19 -3.64
C SER A 245 19.48 27.19 -4.78
N VAL A 246 20.26 28.25 -4.52
CA VAL A 246 20.66 29.20 -5.58
C VAL A 246 21.44 28.49 -6.69
N CYS A 247 22.31 27.53 -6.33
CA CYS A 247 23.04 26.72 -7.30
C CYS A 247 22.08 25.93 -8.20
N SER A 248 21.09 25.25 -7.61
CA SER A 248 20.08 24.48 -8.36
C SER A 248 19.30 25.36 -9.34
N LYS A 249 18.86 26.55 -8.89
CA LYS A 249 18.14 27.51 -9.73
C LYS A 249 18.99 27.99 -10.92
N MET A 250 20.28 28.27 -10.71
CA MET A 250 21.18 28.66 -11.80
C MET A 250 21.32 27.55 -12.84
N ARG A 251 21.56 26.31 -12.41
CA ARG A 251 21.68 25.15 -13.32
C ARG A 251 20.42 24.88 -14.14
N TYR A 252 19.26 25.04 -13.51
CA TYR A 252 17.96 24.99 -14.19
C TYR A 252 17.83 26.04 -15.29
N HIS A 253 18.15 27.30 -14.97
CA HIS A 253 18.09 28.38 -15.96
C HIS A 253 19.06 28.16 -17.12
N GLU A 254 20.29 27.71 -16.85
CA GLU A 254 21.27 27.37 -17.89
C GLU A 254 20.74 26.28 -18.84
N LYS A 255 20.10 25.23 -18.30
CA LYS A 255 19.50 24.17 -19.11
C LYS A 255 18.35 24.68 -19.97
N LEU A 256 17.45 25.47 -19.39
CA LEU A 256 16.34 26.06 -20.15
C LEU A 256 16.84 26.93 -21.29
N VAL A 257 17.80 27.83 -21.03
CA VAL A 257 18.39 28.69 -22.05
C VAL A 257 19.07 27.86 -23.14
N GLY A 258 19.82 26.82 -22.77
CA GLY A 258 20.41 25.89 -23.74
C GLY A 258 19.38 25.23 -24.64
N MET A 259 18.31 24.66 -24.07
CA MET A 259 17.25 24.01 -24.86
C MET A 259 16.49 24.99 -25.77
N MET A 260 16.33 26.24 -25.34
CA MET A 260 15.74 27.31 -26.18
C MET A 260 16.65 27.69 -27.36
N VAL A 261 17.97 27.75 -27.14
CA VAL A 261 18.94 28.03 -28.22
C VAL A 261 19.00 26.89 -29.23
N ASP A 262 18.90 25.65 -28.74
CA ASP A 262 19.04 24.44 -29.55
C ASP A 262 17.70 23.98 -30.19
N ASP A 263 16.60 24.71 -29.98
CA ASP A 263 15.24 24.36 -30.43
C ASP A 263 14.83 22.91 -30.05
N SER A 264 15.23 22.48 -28.86
CA SER A 264 15.08 21.10 -28.35
C SER A 264 14.14 21.03 -27.14
N ASN A 265 13.48 22.13 -26.80
CA ASN A 265 12.68 22.26 -25.59
C ASN A 265 11.35 21.50 -25.68
N CYS A 266 11.35 20.23 -25.25
CA CYS A 266 10.14 19.41 -25.16
C CYS A 266 9.18 19.81 -24.02
N LEU A 267 9.58 20.74 -23.14
CA LEU A 267 8.80 21.15 -21.96
C LEU A 267 7.76 22.24 -22.26
N GLU A 268 7.73 22.78 -23.48
CA GLU A 268 6.80 23.86 -23.87
C GLU A 268 5.37 23.37 -24.15
N SER A 269 5.17 22.05 -24.28
CA SER A 269 3.84 21.48 -24.52
C SER A 269 2.98 21.54 -23.25
N LEU A 270 1.96 22.40 -23.29
CA LEU A 270 0.96 22.60 -22.23
C LEU A 270 -0.19 21.60 -22.32
N ASP A 271 0.07 20.31 -22.49
CA ASP A 271 -0.97 19.33 -22.19
C ASP A 271 -1.28 19.45 -20.70
N ALA A 272 -2.34 20.20 -20.39
CA ALA A 272 -2.68 20.61 -19.04
C ALA A 272 -3.09 19.38 -18.23
N VAL A 273 -2.12 18.77 -17.57
CA VAL A 273 -2.40 17.88 -16.44
C VAL A 273 -3.09 18.76 -15.41
N THR A 274 -4.40 18.58 -15.27
CA THR A 274 -5.14 19.28 -14.23
C THR A 274 -4.65 18.69 -12.91
N PRO A 275 -3.97 19.47 -12.05
CA PRO A 275 -3.55 18.94 -10.76
C PRO A 275 -4.77 18.49 -9.95
N PRO A 276 -4.61 17.55 -9.02
CA PRO A 276 -5.66 17.20 -8.07
C PRO A 276 -6.27 18.47 -7.47
N LYS A 277 -7.59 18.52 -7.36
CA LYS A 277 -8.30 19.68 -6.79
C LYS A 277 -8.10 19.77 -5.27
N GLU A 278 -7.84 18.64 -4.64
CA GLU A 278 -7.66 18.54 -3.20
C GLU A 278 -6.17 18.40 -2.87
N MET A 279 -5.76 19.01 -1.77
CA MET A 279 -4.38 18.90 -1.29
C MET A 279 -4.13 17.50 -0.70
N PRO A 280 -2.90 16.96 -0.82
CA PRO A 280 -2.61 15.58 -0.41
C PRO A 280 -3.01 15.24 1.02
N GLY A 281 -2.88 16.16 1.98
CA GLY A 281 -3.28 15.96 3.37
C GLY A 281 -4.79 15.94 3.62
N GLN A 282 -5.60 16.43 2.67
CA GLN A 282 -7.07 16.26 2.69
C GLN A 282 -7.48 14.87 2.16
N GLU A 283 -6.76 14.35 1.15
CA GLU A 283 -6.97 13.00 0.62
C GLU A 283 -6.41 11.91 1.56
N LYS A 284 -5.31 12.22 2.25
CA LYS A 284 -4.58 11.32 3.15
C LYS A 284 -4.42 11.96 4.53
N PRO A 285 -5.36 11.71 5.45
CA PRO A 285 -5.26 12.12 6.85
C PRO A 285 -4.01 11.53 7.52
N ASP A 286 -3.59 12.12 8.65
CA ASP A 286 -2.36 11.77 9.37
C ASP A 286 -2.17 10.27 9.62
N GLU A 287 -3.24 9.56 10.03
CA GLU A 287 -3.23 8.11 10.22
C GLU A 287 -2.86 7.36 8.92
N GLY A 288 -3.42 7.79 7.79
CA GLY A 288 -3.11 7.28 6.46
C GLY A 288 -1.66 7.55 6.06
N GLN A 289 -1.13 8.74 6.40
CA GLN A 289 0.28 9.10 6.16
C GLN A 289 1.21 8.17 6.95
N CYS A 290 0.89 7.89 8.22
CA CYS A 290 1.65 6.94 9.03
C CYS A 290 1.62 5.52 8.47
N MET A 291 0.49 5.07 7.92
CA MET A 291 0.40 3.75 7.29
C MET A 291 1.19 3.65 5.99
N ASP A 292 1.15 4.68 5.15
CA ASP A 292 1.93 4.69 3.90
C ASP A 292 3.44 4.69 4.20
N GLN A 293 3.86 5.34 5.29
CA GLN A 293 5.27 5.43 5.69
C GLN A 293 5.76 4.19 6.45
N LEU A 294 4.98 3.65 7.38
CA LEU A 294 5.41 2.60 8.30
C LEU A 294 4.78 1.22 8.02
N GLY A 295 3.89 1.12 7.04
CA GLY A 295 3.14 -0.09 6.71
C GLY A 295 1.79 -0.16 7.42
N SER A 296 1.09 -1.27 7.29
CA SER A 296 -0.30 -1.43 7.76
C SER A 296 -0.53 -1.21 9.27
N CYS A 297 0.56 -1.21 10.06
CA CYS A 297 0.57 -0.98 11.49
C CYS A 297 1.05 0.41 11.92
N GLY A 298 1.29 1.31 10.96
CA GLY A 298 1.53 2.71 11.21
C GLY A 298 0.30 3.37 11.85
N ARG A 299 0.50 4.07 12.96
CA ARG A 299 -0.54 4.81 13.71
C ARG A 299 -0.09 6.24 13.94
N HIS A 300 -1.01 7.19 13.83
CA HIS A 300 -0.76 8.56 14.27
C HIS A 300 -0.58 8.56 15.78
N TYR A 301 0.57 9.05 16.23
CA TYR A 301 0.84 9.29 17.64
C TYR A 301 0.39 10.71 17.97
N ILE A 302 -0.68 10.83 18.76
CA ILE A 302 -1.26 12.11 19.16
C ILE A 302 -0.17 12.94 19.83
N SER A 303 0.32 13.91 19.08
CA SER A 303 1.30 14.92 19.44
C SER A 303 0.72 16.27 19.05
N ASP A 304 1.47 17.36 19.17
CA ASP A 304 0.98 18.69 18.83
C ASP A 304 0.52 18.76 17.36
N ASP A 305 -0.80 18.68 17.14
CA ASP A 305 -1.43 18.74 15.82
C ASP A 305 -1.14 20.08 15.11
N SER A 306 -0.50 21.07 15.73
CA SER A 306 -0.13 22.33 15.07
C SER A 306 1.17 22.29 14.29
N ASP A 307 2.02 21.26 14.46
CA ASP A 307 3.26 21.13 13.70
C ASP A 307 2.99 20.64 12.28
N CYS A 308 3.37 21.46 11.29
CA CYS A 308 3.26 21.14 9.87
C CYS A 308 4.57 20.64 9.27
N THR A 309 5.67 20.72 10.01
CA THR A 309 6.99 20.24 9.55
C THR A 309 7.15 18.75 9.77
N LYS A 310 6.44 18.19 10.75
CA LYS A 310 6.57 16.80 11.19
C LYS A 310 5.23 16.21 11.56
N LEU A 311 5.12 14.89 11.35
CA LEU A 311 4.06 14.05 11.87
C LEU A 311 4.69 12.90 12.65
N TYR A 312 4.19 12.66 13.87
CA TYR A 312 4.70 11.60 14.72
C TYR A 312 3.87 10.34 14.52
N CYS A 313 4.55 9.27 14.12
CA CYS A 313 3.92 7.99 13.84
C CYS A 313 4.49 6.91 14.76
N THR A 314 3.68 5.93 15.13
CA THR A 314 4.15 4.70 15.78
C THR A 314 3.92 3.52 14.86
N ASN A 315 4.76 2.50 14.95
CA ASN A 315 4.48 1.21 14.31
C ASN A 315 4.28 0.15 15.38
N THR A 316 3.08 -0.39 15.47
CA THR A 316 2.72 -1.43 16.43
C THR A 316 2.73 -2.82 15.79
N ASN A 317 3.87 -3.29 15.29
CA ASN A 317 4.08 -4.68 14.87
C ASN A 317 4.25 -5.62 16.08
N GLY A 318 3.34 -5.57 17.05
CA GLY A 318 3.22 -6.57 18.12
C GLY A 318 4.31 -6.59 19.21
N GLU A 319 5.38 -5.79 19.12
CA GLU A 319 6.49 -5.90 20.09
C GLU A 319 7.15 -4.59 20.52
N THR A 320 7.06 -3.49 19.77
CA THR A 320 7.71 -2.21 20.13
C THR A 320 6.87 -1.01 19.76
N ALA A 321 6.82 0.01 20.62
CA ALA A 321 6.29 1.33 20.26
C ALA A 321 7.46 2.28 19.94
N THR A 322 7.98 2.22 18.71
CA THR A 322 8.96 3.19 18.21
C THR A 322 8.23 4.37 17.60
N VAL A 323 8.58 5.59 18.02
CA VAL A 323 8.06 6.83 17.43
C VAL A 323 8.95 7.23 16.26
N PHE A 324 8.35 7.47 15.11
CA PHE A 324 9.00 7.91 13.87
C PHE A 324 8.54 9.32 13.54
N GLU A 325 9.48 10.17 13.14
CA GLU A 325 9.18 11.49 12.57
C GLU A 325 9.08 11.37 11.05
N ILE A 326 7.93 11.73 10.50
CA ILE A 326 7.65 11.72 9.06
C ILE A 326 7.27 13.14 8.62
N ILE A 327 7.33 13.43 7.32
CA ILE A 327 6.90 14.74 6.81
C ILE A 327 5.38 14.76 6.77
N ARG A 328 4.78 15.82 7.30
CA ARG A 328 3.32 16.03 7.26
C ARG A 328 2.94 16.68 5.95
N LEU A 329 1.90 16.17 5.28
CA LEU A 329 1.52 16.66 3.95
C LEU A 329 0.85 18.04 3.97
N ASP A 330 1.08 18.81 2.92
CA ASP A 330 0.28 20.00 2.63
C ASP A 330 -1.20 19.64 2.51
N GLY A 331 -2.06 20.48 3.08
CA GLY A 331 -3.47 20.23 3.27
C GLY A 331 -3.82 19.53 4.58
N SER A 332 -2.87 18.99 5.35
CA SER A 332 -3.18 18.33 6.64
C SER A 332 -3.75 19.33 7.65
N HIS A 333 -4.74 18.92 8.44
CA HIS A 333 -5.34 19.78 9.46
C HIS A 333 -4.34 20.17 10.54
N CYS A 334 -4.10 21.45 10.76
CA CYS A 334 -3.18 21.93 11.81
C CYS A 334 -3.83 22.83 12.88
N GLY A 335 -5.15 22.97 12.81
CA GLY A 335 -5.95 23.76 13.73
C GLY A 335 -7.33 24.07 13.17
N PRO A 336 -8.21 24.70 13.96
CA PRO A 336 -9.57 25.01 13.55
C PRO A 336 -9.59 25.82 12.25
N ASN A 337 -10.14 25.25 11.19
CA ASN A 337 -10.16 25.83 9.83
C ASN A 337 -8.77 26.18 9.25
N LYS A 338 -7.73 25.47 9.69
CA LYS A 338 -6.34 25.64 9.23
C LYS A 338 -5.77 24.37 8.62
N ILE A 339 -4.86 24.57 7.68
CA ILE A 339 -4.15 23.51 6.96
C ILE A 339 -2.65 23.77 6.93
N CYS A 340 -1.87 22.71 6.76
CA CYS A 340 -0.45 22.82 6.47
C CYS A 340 -0.23 23.27 5.02
N GLU A 341 0.65 24.25 4.83
CA GLU A 341 1.13 24.67 3.53
C GLU A 341 2.62 25.03 3.66
N MET A 342 3.48 24.34 2.92
CA MET A 342 4.94 24.52 2.95
C MET A 342 5.51 24.43 4.38
N GLY A 343 4.97 23.51 5.19
CA GLY A 343 5.40 23.31 6.57
C GLY A 343 4.92 24.39 7.56
N ILE A 344 4.02 25.29 7.15
CA ILE A 344 3.44 26.33 7.99
C ILE A 344 1.94 26.08 8.16
N CYS A 345 1.42 26.28 9.36
CA CYS A 345 -0.01 26.21 9.61
C CYS A 345 -0.70 27.52 9.20
N VAL A 346 -1.52 27.49 8.16
CA VAL A 346 -2.18 28.65 7.55
C VAL A 346 -3.71 28.51 7.56
N GLU A 347 -4.42 29.64 7.45
CA GLU A 347 -5.88 29.64 7.31
C GLU A 347 -6.29 28.98 6.00
N SER A 348 -7.27 28.07 6.06
CA SER A 348 -7.76 27.42 4.86
C SER A 348 -8.54 28.41 3.97
N PRO A 349 -8.29 28.45 2.66
CA PRO A 349 -9.01 29.34 1.74
C PRO A 349 -10.47 28.91 1.53
N VAL A 350 -10.83 27.70 1.96
CA VAL A 350 -12.16 27.12 1.85
C VAL A 350 -12.61 26.59 3.21
N THR A 351 -13.92 26.56 3.43
CA THR A 351 -14.47 25.90 4.61
C THR A 351 -14.21 24.40 4.52
N LEU A 352 -13.50 23.88 5.51
CA LEU A 352 -13.14 22.48 5.58
C LEU A 352 -14.29 21.62 6.13
N PRO A 353 -14.63 20.49 5.51
CA PRO A 353 -15.61 19.56 6.08
C PRO A 353 -15.02 18.87 7.30
N ILE A 354 -15.70 18.98 8.44
CA ILE A 354 -15.38 18.25 9.67
C ILE A 354 -15.95 16.84 9.52
N VAL A 355 -15.11 15.82 9.67
CA VAL A 355 -15.51 14.41 9.56
C VAL A 355 -15.09 13.67 10.80
N ASP A 356 -16.06 13.16 11.55
CA ASP A 356 -15.79 12.31 12.71
C ASP A 356 -15.33 10.91 12.26
N GLY A 357 -14.42 10.33 13.03
CA GLY A 357 -13.89 9.00 12.78
C GLY A 357 -14.92 7.90 12.99
N GLY A 358 -14.88 6.90 12.10
CA GLY A 358 -15.65 5.66 12.24
C GLY A 358 -14.76 4.42 12.26
N TRP A 359 -15.11 3.47 13.11
CA TRP A 359 -14.39 2.20 13.20
C TRP A 359 -14.61 1.30 11.98
N SER A 360 -13.54 0.66 11.54
CA SER A 360 -13.56 -0.52 10.69
C SER A 360 -14.15 -1.72 11.44
N GLY A 361 -14.43 -2.80 10.71
CA GLY A 361 -14.63 -4.10 11.33
C GLY A 361 -13.34 -4.59 12.02
N TRP A 362 -13.48 -5.44 13.04
CA TRP A 362 -12.34 -6.11 13.68
C TRP A 362 -11.66 -7.06 12.69
N ASN A 363 -10.34 -6.95 12.55
CA ASN A 363 -9.51 -7.69 11.58
C ASN A 363 -10.08 -7.68 10.16
N SER A 364 -10.75 -6.59 9.76
CA SER A 364 -11.42 -6.50 8.45
C SER A 364 -10.48 -6.46 7.27
N ASN A 365 -9.20 -6.12 7.49
CA ASN A 365 -8.18 -6.12 6.46
C ASN A 365 -7.26 -7.34 6.62
N PRO A 366 -7.31 -8.34 5.72
CA PRO A 366 -6.44 -9.52 5.77
C PRO A 366 -4.94 -9.22 5.65
N GLU A 367 -4.57 -8.03 5.15
CA GLU A 367 -3.19 -7.54 5.04
C GLU A 367 -2.70 -6.85 6.32
N ASP A 368 -3.59 -6.65 7.30
CA ASP A 368 -3.26 -6.15 8.63
C ASP A 368 -2.62 -7.28 9.45
N ILE A 369 -1.30 -7.21 9.63
CA ILE A 369 -0.55 -8.14 10.50
C ILE A 369 -0.45 -7.63 11.95
N CYS A 370 -1.03 -6.48 12.26
CA CYS A 370 -0.94 -5.84 13.57
C CYS A 370 -1.78 -6.56 14.61
N GLY A 371 -2.85 -7.23 14.17
CA GLY A 371 -3.61 -8.21 14.95
C GLY A 371 -3.19 -9.62 14.53
N GLY A 372 -2.54 -10.35 15.43
CA GLY A 372 -2.23 -11.76 15.18
C GLY A 372 -3.52 -12.57 15.03
N SER A 373 -3.72 -13.22 13.87
CA SER A 373 -4.84 -14.16 13.66
C SER A 373 -4.71 -15.43 14.52
N ASN A 374 -3.51 -15.66 15.06
CA ASN A 374 -3.18 -16.82 15.86
C ASN A 374 -3.19 -16.44 17.35
N CYS A 375 -3.53 -17.44 18.17
CA CYS A 375 -3.42 -17.29 19.61
C CYS A 375 -1.95 -17.22 20.03
N SER A 376 -1.66 -16.41 21.05
CA SER A 376 -0.31 -16.25 21.60
C SER A 376 0.27 -17.57 22.09
N VAL A 377 1.57 -17.74 21.90
CA VAL A 377 2.33 -18.84 22.51
C VAL A 377 2.56 -18.50 23.97
N CYS A 378 2.31 -19.47 24.84
CA CYS A 378 2.54 -19.36 26.27
C CYS A 378 4.04 -19.37 26.56
N THR A 379 4.55 -18.29 27.15
CA THR A 379 5.97 -18.14 27.50
C THR A 379 6.18 -17.73 28.95
N VAL A 380 5.20 -17.07 29.58
CA VAL A 380 5.30 -16.62 30.98
C VAL A 380 4.32 -17.34 31.90
N ASN A 381 4.66 -17.38 33.19
CA ASN A 381 3.78 -17.92 34.24
C ASN A 381 2.44 -17.17 34.29
N ASP A 382 1.36 -17.90 34.60
CA ASP A 382 -0.02 -17.39 34.71
C ASP A 382 -0.59 -16.72 33.43
N GLN A 383 0.10 -16.89 32.30
CA GLN A 383 -0.40 -16.48 30.99
C GLN A 383 -1.61 -17.31 30.58
N VAL A 384 -2.53 -16.69 29.85
CA VAL A 384 -3.52 -17.40 29.02
C VAL A 384 -3.17 -17.21 27.54
N SER A 385 -3.49 -18.18 26.70
CA SER A 385 -3.34 -17.97 25.26
C SER A 385 -4.50 -17.10 24.76
N ALA A 386 -4.19 -16.01 24.07
CA ALA A 386 -5.17 -15.06 23.53
C ALA A 386 -4.75 -14.62 22.12
N ARG A 387 -5.74 -14.44 21.23
CA ARG A 387 -5.53 -13.79 19.93
C ARG A 387 -5.82 -12.30 20.05
N VAL A 388 -5.08 -11.49 19.32
CA VAL A 388 -5.24 -10.03 19.27
C VAL A 388 -6.08 -9.68 18.06
N GLU A 389 -7.18 -8.95 18.28
CA GLU A 389 -7.96 -8.38 17.19
C GLU A 389 -7.79 -6.87 17.21
N VAL A 390 -7.58 -6.29 16.04
CA VAL A 390 -7.40 -4.85 15.84
C VAL A 390 -8.47 -4.31 14.91
N ARG A 391 -8.81 -3.04 15.07
CA ARG A 391 -9.67 -2.27 14.16
C ARG A 391 -9.05 -0.91 13.90
N ARG A 392 -9.51 -0.22 12.87
CA ARG A 392 -8.95 1.06 12.44
C ARG A 392 -10.00 2.15 12.46
N CYS A 393 -9.58 3.37 12.77
CA CYS A 393 -10.45 4.53 12.68
C CYS A 393 -10.39 5.09 11.26
N ASP A 394 -10.86 4.30 10.28
CA ASP A 394 -10.70 4.57 8.84
C ASP A 394 -12.01 4.51 8.03
N ASN A 395 -13.16 4.38 8.72
CA ASN A 395 -14.46 4.25 8.08
C ASN A 395 -15.49 5.30 8.56
N PRO A 396 -15.26 6.61 8.32
CA PRO A 396 -14.10 7.23 7.67
C PRO A 396 -12.98 7.57 8.67
N TYR A 397 -11.84 8.06 8.19
CA TYR A 397 -10.83 8.71 9.05
C TYR A 397 -11.38 10.02 9.64
N PRO A 398 -10.98 10.38 10.88
CA PRO A 398 -11.17 11.73 11.38
C PRO A 398 -10.48 12.75 10.46
N LEU A 399 -11.17 13.83 10.12
CA LEU A 399 -10.66 14.89 9.24
C LEU A 399 -11.04 16.28 9.77
N ASN A 400 -10.13 17.24 9.62
CA ASN A 400 -10.36 18.67 9.89
C ASN A 400 -10.90 18.98 11.29
N GLY A 401 -10.38 18.29 12.31
CA GLY A 401 -10.80 18.45 13.71
C GLY A 401 -12.03 17.64 14.11
N GLY A 402 -12.46 16.68 13.28
CA GLY A 402 -13.49 15.71 13.67
C GLY A 402 -13.05 14.81 14.81
N ALA A 403 -14.03 14.26 15.52
CA ALA A 403 -13.79 13.46 16.71
C ALA A 403 -13.03 12.16 16.37
N PRO A 404 -12.07 11.73 17.22
CA PRO A 404 -11.46 10.41 17.07
C PRO A 404 -12.50 9.32 17.38
N CYS A 405 -12.25 8.10 16.90
CA CYS A 405 -13.15 6.99 17.19
C CYS A 405 -13.18 6.68 18.70
N PRO A 406 -14.37 6.46 19.28
CA PRO A 406 -14.52 6.21 20.71
C PRO A 406 -14.07 4.79 21.08
N GLY A 407 -13.38 4.63 22.21
CA GLY A 407 -12.91 3.34 22.72
C GLY A 407 -11.53 2.95 22.17
N LEU A 408 -11.19 1.66 22.29
CA LEU A 408 -9.86 1.17 21.91
C LEU A 408 -9.85 0.56 20.50
N ASN A 409 -8.69 0.60 19.85
CA ASN A 409 -8.46 -0.01 18.54
C ASN A 409 -8.06 -1.50 18.65
N VAL A 410 -8.00 -2.05 19.86
CA VAL A 410 -7.54 -3.41 20.13
C VAL A 410 -8.44 -4.13 21.13
N ARG A 411 -8.62 -5.44 20.93
CA ARG A 411 -9.24 -6.34 21.90
C ARG A 411 -8.55 -7.70 21.90
N GLY A 412 -8.65 -8.42 23.01
CA GLY A 412 -8.15 -9.79 23.14
C GLY A 412 -9.29 -10.79 23.09
N ILE A 413 -9.12 -11.89 22.35
CA ILE A 413 -10.03 -13.04 22.45
C ILE A 413 -9.27 -14.18 23.12
N PHE A 414 -9.79 -14.66 24.25
CA PHE A 414 -9.22 -15.82 24.91
C PHE A 414 -9.34 -17.07 24.02
N CYS A 415 -8.26 -17.84 23.98
CA CYS A 415 -8.19 -19.08 23.24
C CYS A 415 -8.20 -20.29 24.18
N ALA A 416 -7.23 -20.35 25.08
CA ALA A 416 -7.06 -21.48 25.98
C ALA A 416 -6.25 -21.09 27.22
N ASN A 417 -6.44 -21.85 28.30
CA ASN A 417 -5.53 -21.79 29.43
C ASN A 417 -4.19 -22.41 29.01
N CYS A 418 -3.09 -21.74 29.35
CA CYS A 418 -1.77 -22.31 29.18
C CYS A 418 -1.64 -23.53 30.08
N SER A 419 -1.56 -24.73 29.49
CA SER A 419 -1.18 -25.93 30.23
C SER A 419 0.33 -25.92 30.43
N ASN A 420 0.83 -26.49 31.53
CA ASN A 420 2.26 -26.59 31.85
C ASN A 420 3.03 -27.54 30.91
N THR A 421 2.97 -27.29 29.60
CA THR A 421 3.56 -28.13 28.56
C THR A 421 4.93 -27.61 28.07
N GLY A 422 5.51 -26.62 28.76
CA GLY A 422 6.88 -26.11 28.54
C GLY A 422 7.42 -25.36 29.76
N SER A 423 8.72 -25.03 29.76
CA SER A 423 9.36 -24.19 30.79
C SER A 423 8.88 -22.75 30.68
N LEU A 424 7.73 -22.45 31.28
CA LEU A 424 7.27 -21.08 31.50
C LEU A 424 8.27 -20.37 32.42
N ILE A 425 8.53 -19.10 32.14
CA ILE A 425 9.44 -18.27 32.94
C ILE A 425 8.65 -17.17 33.68
N ASP A 426 9.24 -16.62 34.73
CA ASP A 426 8.69 -15.41 35.34
C ASP A 426 8.78 -14.21 34.38
N VAL A 427 7.97 -13.18 34.66
CA VAL A 427 7.88 -11.97 33.85
C VAL A 427 9.24 -11.26 33.78
N ASP A 428 9.93 -11.11 34.91
CA ASP A 428 11.24 -10.43 34.98
C ASP A 428 12.31 -11.11 34.08
N SER A 429 12.32 -12.44 34.06
CA SER A 429 13.19 -13.25 33.19
C SER A 429 12.80 -13.07 31.73
N HIS A 430 11.50 -13.03 31.43
CA HIS A 430 11.03 -12.75 30.07
C HIS A 430 11.49 -11.37 29.60
N GLU A 431 11.28 -10.34 30.41
CA GLU A 431 11.69 -8.97 30.11
C GLU A 431 13.19 -8.89 29.84
N THR A 432 14.00 -9.45 30.74
CA THR A 432 15.47 -9.47 30.61
C THR A 432 15.92 -10.20 29.34
N ASN A 433 15.36 -11.38 29.08
CA ASN A 433 15.70 -12.19 27.91
C ASN A 433 15.33 -11.48 26.60
N GLN A 434 14.12 -10.92 26.51
CA GLN A 434 13.68 -10.19 25.32
C GLN A 434 14.49 -8.92 25.08
N CYS A 435 14.81 -8.20 26.15
CA CYS A 435 15.60 -6.98 26.09
C CYS A 435 17.01 -7.26 25.55
N SER A 436 17.69 -8.27 26.11
CA SER A 436 19.02 -8.71 25.66
C SER A 436 19.01 -9.31 24.26
N ALA A 437 17.95 -10.03 23.88
CA ALA A 437 17.83 -10.64 22.56
C ALA A 437 17.60 -9.60 21.45
N LYS A 438 16.76 -8.60 21.70
CA LYS A 438 16.41 -7.56 20.72
C LYS A 438 17.44 -6.44 20.66
N TYR A 439 18.02 -6.08 21.81
CA TYR A 439 19.02 -5.03 21.94
C TYR A 439 20.22 -5.57 22.75
N PRO A 440 21.22 -6.18 22.06
CA PRO A 440 22.36 -6.80 22.72
C PRO A 440 23.09 -5.85 23.69
N GLY A 441 23.29 -6.30 24.93
CA GLY A 441 23.94 -5.54 26.00
C GLY A 441 23.02 -4.57 26.77
N SER A 442 21.76 -4.39 26.35
CA SER A 442 20.80 -3.56 27.06
C SER A 442 20.23 -4.27 28.30
N ILE A 443 19.73 -3.46 29.24
CA ILE A 443 19.05 -3.90 30.46
C ILE A 443 17.64 -3.31 30.54
N VAL A 444 16.76 -3.95 31.32
CA VAL A 444 15.44 -3.42 31.64
C VAL A 444 15.60 -2.28 32.65
N THR A 445 15.04 -1.10 32.35
CA THR A 445 15.17 0.10 33.20
C THR A 445 13.85 0.62 33.75
N ALA A 446 12.72 0.25 33.15
CA ALA A 446 11.39 0.58 33.66
C ALA A 446 10.37 -0.47 33.21
N THR A 447 9.46 -0.84 34.11
CA THR A 447 8.40 -1.82 33.86
C THR A 447 7.05 -1.22 34.26
N THR A 448 6.03 -1.51 33.46
CA THR A 448 4.61 -1.23 33.68
C THR A 448 3.85 -2.54 33.55
N ASP A 449 2.55 -2.56 33.84
CA ASP A 449 1.76 -3.80 33.86
C ASP A 449 1.83 -4.65 32.58
N CYS A 450 2.01 -4.03 31.41
CA CYS A 450 2.06 -4.73 30.12
C CYS A 450 3.21 -4.33 29.19
N THR A 451 4.10 -3.44 29.63
CA THR A 451 5.24 -2.96 28.82
C THR A 451 6.48 -2.73 29.68
N PHE A 452 7.65 -2.84 29.07
CA PHE A 452 8.94 -2.63 29.74
C PHE A 452 9.91 -1.89 28.81
N VAL A 453 10.90 -1.18 29.38
CA VAL A 453 11.84 -0.32 28.66
C VAL A 453 13.25 -0.90 28.70
N CYS A 454 13.88 -0.97 27.54
CA CYS A 454 15.26 -1.36 27.35
C CYS A 454 16.17 -0.14 27.23
N SER A 455 17.29 -0.15 27.94
CA SER A 455 18.31 0.89 27.82
C SER A 455 19.72 0.31 27.82
N LEU A 456 20.61 0.93 27.08
CA LEU A 456 22.04 0.62 27.02
C LEU A 456 22.79 1.85 27.52
N ASP A 457 23.59 1.70 28.57
CA ASP A 457 24.36 2.80 29.20
C ASP A 457 23.50 4.05 29.54
N GLY A 458 22.27 3.83 29.97
CA GLY A 458 21.31 4.90 30.29
C GLY A 458 20.61 5.53 29.08
N VAL A 459 20.91 5.07 27.85
CA VAL A 459 20.26 5.53 26.62
C VAL A 459 19.09 4.61 26.25
N PHE A 460 17.90 5.18 26.07
CA PHE A 460 16.69 4.47 25.63
C PHE A 460 16.93 3.76 24.30
N GLN A 461 16.67 2.45 24.26
CA GLN A 461 16.75 1.64 23.03
C GLN A 461 15.36 1.35 22.46
N GLY A 462 14.40 1.07 23.34
CA GLY A 462 13.04 0.74 22.93
C GLY A 462 12.15 0.38 24.11
N ARG A 463 10.84 0.40 23.87
CA ARG A 463 9.81 -0.13 24.77
C ARG A 463 9.24 -1.40 24.18
N LEU A 464 9.25 -2.49 24.95
CA LEU A 464 8.75 -3.81 24.59
C LEU A 464 7.44 -4.13 25.31
N TRP A 465 6.69 -5.10 24.77
CA TRP A 465 5.40 -5.52 25.32
C TRP A 465 5.47 -6.91 25.91
N LEU A 466 4.70 -7.14 26.98
CA LEU A 466 4.49 -8.49 27.49
C LEU A 466 3.62 -9.30 26.52
N PRO A 467 3.79 -10.63 26.48
CA PRO A 467 2.99 -11.51 25.62
C PRO A 467 1.49 -11.32 25.83
N ALA A 468 0.71 -11.48 24.75
CA ALA A 468 -0.74 -11.39 24.86
C ALA A 468 -1.27 -12.48 25.81
N GLY A 469 -2.11 -12.09 26.75
CA GLY A 469 -2.67 -12.95 27.79
C GLY A 469 -1.84 -13.05 29.07
N THR A 470 -0.75 -12.30 29.23
CA THR A 470 -0.06 -12.17 30.52
C THR A 470 -0.97 -11.51 31.56
N LEU A 471 -0.93 -11.98 32.81
CA LEU A 471 -1.74 -11.42 33.90
C LEU A 471 -1.24 -10.01 34.26
N CYS A 472 -2.14 -9.01 34.25
CA CYS A 472 -1.83 -7.63 34.63
C CYS A 472 -2.67 -7.10 35.80
N SER A 473 -3.82 -7.74 36.09
CA SER A 473 -4.65 -7.51 37.26
C SER A 473 -5.57 -8.71 37.48
N ASP A 474 -6.30 -8.78 38.59
CA ASP A 474 -7.17 -9.91 38.96
C ASP A 474 -8.05 -10.40 37.79
N ASN A 475 -8.63 -9.48 37.02
CA ASN A 475 -9.47 -9.78 35.84
C ASN A 475 -8.92 -9.18 34.54
N GLY A 476 -7.63 -8.80 34.52
CA GLY A 476 -6.99 -8.16 33.38
C GLY A 476 -5.96 -9.05 32.71
N ARG A 477 -5.82 -8.90 31.39
CA ARG A 477 -4.75 -9.52 30.61
C ARG A 477 -4.08 -8.50 29.69
N CYS A 478 -2.78 -8.63 29.52
CA CYS A 478 -2.03 -7.82 28.56
C CYS A 478 -2.44 -8.18 27.14
N ILE A 479 -2.86 -7.18 26.37
CA ILE A 479 -3.18 -7.31 24.95
C ILE A 479 -2.55 -6.11 24.27
N ASN A 480 -1.55 -6.35 23.40
CA ASN A 480 -0.90 -5.31 22.60
C ASN A 480 -0.36 -4.13 23.43
N GLY A 481 0.29 -4.45 24.57
CA GLY A 481 0.84 -3.47 25.51
C GLY A 481 -0.17 -2.79 26.45
N GLN A 482 -1.46 -3.15 26.40
CA GLN A 482 -2.50 -2.61 27.28
C GLN A 482 -3.08 -3.67 28.20
N CYS A 483 -3.37 -3.31 29.46
CA CYS A 483 -4.10 -4.18 30.37
C CYS A 483 -5.60 -4.08 30.09
N LEU A 484 -6.19 -5.12 29.48
CA LEU A 484 -7.61 -5.17 29.12
C LEU A 484 -8.38 -6.15 29.99
N HIS A 485 -9.67 -5.90 30.21
CA HIS A 485 -10.48 -6.61 31.21
C HIS A 485 -11.64 -7.38 30.60
N THR A 486 -12.12 -8.40 31.31
CA THR A 486 -13.35 -9.14 30.95
C THR A 486 -14.59 -8.36 31.36
N LEU A 487 -15.00 -7.38 30.52
CA LEU A 487 -16.18 -6.54 30.77
C LEU A 487 -17.45 -7.04 30.07
N CYS A 488 -17.32 -8.00 29.15
CA CYS A 488 -18.44 -8.56 28.41
C CYS A 488 -19.18 -9.60 29.25
N ALA A 489 -20.51 -9.52 29.31
CA ALA A 489 -21.34 -10.28 30.25
C ALA A 489 -21.18 -11.82 30.18
N ASP A 490 -20.83 -12.38 29.01
CA ASP A 490 -20.73 -13.84 28.80
C ASP A 490 -19.58 -14.26 27.85
N LEU A 491 -18.63 -13.36 27.57
CA LEU A 491 -17.64 -13.59 26.52
C LEU A 491 -16.21 -13.57 27.08
N ASN A 492 -15.46 -14.60 26.68
CA ASN A 492 -14.02 -14.82 26.83
C ASN A 492 -13.21 -13.76 26.04
N VAL A 493 -13.45 -12.49 26.33
CA VAL A 493 -12.97 -11.33 25.57
C VAL A 493 -12.45 -10.28 26.54
N TYR A 494 -11.25 -9.77 26.25
CA TYR A 494 -10.60 -8.69 26.97
C TYR A 494 -10.80 -7.37 26.19
N VAL A 495 -11.48 -6.41 26.80
CA VAL A 495 -11.82 -5.12 26.20
C VAL A 495 -11.50 -3.97 27.15
N GLY A 496 -11.35 -2.75 26.60
CA GLY A 496 -11.27 -1.52 27.40
C GLY A 496 -12.65 -0.96 27.77
N ALA A 497 -13.68 -1.24 26.97
CA ALA A 497 -15.04 -0.78 27.20
C ALA A 497 -16.08 -1.81 26.74
N VAL A 498 -17.28 -1.77 27.34
CA VAL A 498 -18.40 -2.65 26.99
C VAL A 498 -18.84 -2.47 25.53
N SER A 499 -18.65 -1.28 24.95
CA SER A 499 -18.91 -0.99 23.53
C SER A 499 -18.04 -1.80 22.56
N ASP A 500 -16.91 -2.33 23.03
CA ASP A 500 -15.96 -3.09 22.21
C ASP A 500 -16.26 -4.61 22.23
N CYS A 501 -17.26 -5.01 23.02
CA CYS A 501 -17.75 -6.37 23.06
C CYS A 501 -18.33 -6.78 21.69
N PRO A 502 -18.11 -8.03 21.25
CA PRO A 502 -18.75 -8.56 20.04
C PRO A 502 -20.27 -8.41 20.11
N THR A 503 -20.87 -7.83 19.07
CA THR A 503 -22.31 -7.59 18.97
C THR A 503 -23.09 -8.80 18.45
N ASP A 504 -22.41 -9.84 17.99
CA ASP A 504 -23.00 -11.08 17.49
C ASP A 504 -22.48 -12.30 18.25
N THR A 505 -23.41 -13.18 18.59
CA THR A 505 -23.24 -14.48 19.24
C THR A 505 -21.99 -15.24 18.81
N VAL A 506 -21.23 -15.72 19.80
CA VAL A 506 -20.23 -16.79 19.76
C VAL A 506 -20.06 -17.43 18.38
N VAL A 507 -19.06 -16.97 17.62
CA VAL A 507 -18.47 -17.82 16.58
C VAL A 507 -17.73 -18.92 17.33
N ASP A 508 -18.38 -20.07 17.47
CA ASP A 508 -17.77 -21.31 17.91
C ASP A 508 -16.49 -21.54 17.08
N CYS A 509 -15.33 -21.61 17.75
CA CYS A 509 -14.02 -21.82 17.14
C CYS A 509 -13.85 -23.23 16.52
N ARG A 510 -14.92 -23.84 15.99
CA ARG A 510 -14.93 -25.11 15.27
C ARG A 510 -15.31 -25.03 13.79
N TYR A 511 -15.29 -23.85 13.18
CA TYR A 511 -15.59 -23.70 11.76
C TYR A 511 -14.42 -23.11 10.96
N SER A 512 -13.56 -24.01 10.47
CA SER A 512 -12.82 -23.77 9.22
C SER A 512 -13.77 -24.07 8.04
N PRO A 513 -13.91 -23.19 7.04
CA PRO A 513 -14.74 -23.45 5.85
C PRO A 513 -14.23 -24.61 4.96
N TRP A 514 -13.12 -25.26 5.32
CA TRP A 514 -12.49 -26.29 4.51
C TRP A 514 -12.92 -27.73 4.84
N SER A 515 -13.56 -27.98 5.99
CA SER A 515 -13.88 -29.35 6.42
C SER A 515 -15.21 -29.90 5.87
N GLN A 516 -16.12 -29.06 5.37
CA GLN A 516 -17.40 -29.52 4.80
C GLN A 516 -17.32 -29.92 3.30
N LEU A 517 -16.27 -29.52 2.58
CA LEU A 517 -16.07 -29.92 1.18
C LEU A 517 -15.46 -31.32 1.02
N VAL A 518 -14.90 -31.90 2.08
CA VAL A 518 -14.33 -33.26 2.05
C VAL A 518 -15.38 -34.30 2.50
N ALA A 519 -16.28 -33.96 3.42
CA ALA A 519 -17.35 -34.88 3.86
C ALA A 519 -18.47 -35.07 2.83
N ALA A 520 -18.70 -34.10 1.93
CA ALA A 520 -19.68 -34.21 0.84
C ALA A 520 -19.13 -34.96 -0.41
N ALA A 521 -17.81 -35.21 -0.48
CA ALA A 521 -17.17 -35.91 -1.59
C ALA A 521 -17.03 -37.44 -1.38
N VAL A 522 -17.27 -37.95 -0.17
CA VAL A 522 -17.15 -39.39 0.16
C VAL A 522 -18.49 -40.14 0.09
N HIS A 523 -19.65 -39.46 0.02
CA HIS A 523 -20.97 -40.11 -0.06
C HIS A 523 -21.66 -40.12 -1.44
N LYS A 524 -20.96 -39.74 -2.52
CA LYS A 524 -21.46 -39.85 -3.91
C LYS A 524 -20.64 -40.75 -4.85
N ARG A 525 -20.01 -41.79 -4.30
CA ARG A 525 -19.50 -42.96 -5.05
C ARG A 525 -19.90 -44.27 -4.38
N ALA A 526 -21.20 -44.52 -4.29
CA ALA A 526 -21.75 -45.86 -4.07
C ALA A 526 -23.17 -45.91 -4.61
N ARG A 527 -23.30 -46.13 -5.93
CA ARG A 527 -24.46 -46.69 -6.68
C ARG A 527 -24.38 -46.24 -8.15
N VAL A 528 -23.53 -46.89 -8.94
CA VAL A 528 -23.81 -47.35 -10.32
C VAL A 528 -22.83 -48.51 -10.61
N ARG A 529 -23.14 -49.68 -10.08
CA ARG A 529 -23.23 -50.99 -10.73
C ARG A 529 -23.63 -52.00 -9.67
#